data_AF-A0A9E7JKM3-F1
#
_entry.id   AF-A0A9E7JKM3-F1
#
_cell.length_a   1.000
_cell.length_b   1.000
_cell.length_c   1.000
_cell.angle_alpha   90.00
_cell.angle_beta   90.00
_cell.angle_gamma   90.00
#
_symmetry.space_group_name_H-M   'P 1'
#
loop_
_entity.id
_entity.type
_entity.pdbx_description
1 polymer ?
#
loop_
_entity_poly.entity_id
_entity_poly.type
_entity_poly.pdbx_seq_one_letter_code
_entity_poly.pdbx_strand_id
1 'polypeptide(L)' 'MILVAIVAEMLEEYTALVARVLEHLLRDAPFPRRMRFLMLRSLPFASLPLPLPLPAARTR' A
#
# COMPACT_ATOMS: atom_id res chain seq x y z
N MET A 1 -15.50 -31.15 -17.82
CA MET A 1 -15.14 -30.84 -16.41
C MET A 1 -13.71 -31.23 -16.05
N ILE A 2 -13.14 -32.29 -16.64
CA ILE A 2 -11.76 -32.73 -16.36
C ILE A 2 -10.67 -31.66 -16.67
N LEU A 3 -10.85 -30.89 -17.76
CA LEU A 3 -9.90 -29.85 -18.16
C LEU A 3 -9.76 -28.74 -17.12
N VAL A 4 -10.87 -28.39 -16.46
CA VAL A 4 -10.89 -27.35 -15.42
C VAL A 4 -10.11 -27.81 -14.19
N ALA A 5 -10.22 -29.09 -13.81
CA ALA A 5 -9.48 -29.66 -12.69
C ALA A 5 -7.96 -29.62 -12.96
N ILE A 6 -7.54 -29.98 -14.17
CA ILE A 6 -6.13 -29.95 -14.57
C ILE A 6 -5.59 -28.51 -14.57
N VAL A 7 -6.37 -27.56 -15.10
CA VAL A 7 -5.97 -26.14 -15.12
C VAL A 7 -5.90 -25.56 -13.70
N ALA A 8 -6.80 -25.97 -12.80
CA ALA A 8 -6.79 -25.55 -11.40
C ALA A 8 -5.57 -26.09 -10.63
N GLU A 9 -5.24 -27.36 -10.81
CA GLU A 9 -4.06 -28.00 -10.19
C GLU A 9 -2.75 -27.28 -10.62
N MET A 10 -2.62 -26.95 -11.90
CA MET A 10 -1.48 -26.19 -12.42
C MET A 10 -1.48 -24.71 -11.97
N LEU A 11 -2.66 -24.13 -11.76
CA LEU A 11 -2.81 -22.77 -11.24
C LEU A 11 -2.40 -22.66 -9.77
N GLU A 12 -2.63 -23.68 -8.95
CA GLU A 12 -2.23 -23.67 -7.53
C GLU A 12 -0.71 -23.56 -7.38
N GLU A 13 0.04 -24.33 -8.15
CA GLU A 13 1.50 -24.32 -8.12
C GLU A 13 2.05 -23.00 -8.67
N TYR A 14 1.46 -22.49 -9.76
CA TYR A 14 1.81 -21.21 -10.34
C TYR A 14 1.49 -20.04 -9.40
N THR A 15 0.32 -20.02 -8.78
CA THR A 15 -0.09 -18.96 -7.85
C THR A 15 0.74 -18.97 -6.58
N ALA A 16 1.20 -20.12 -6.09
CA ALA A 16 2.12 -20.20 -4.98
C ALA A 16 3.48 -19.54 -5.30
N LEU A 17 4.01 -19.76 -6.51
CA LEU A 17 5.23 -19.10 -6.97
C LEU A 17 5.02 -17.60 -7.15
N VAL A 18 3.93 -17.19 -7.81
CA VAL A 18 3.55 -15.79 -7.98
C VAL A 18 3.38 -15.09 -6.63
N ALA A 19 2.75 -15.74 -5.64
CA ALA A 19 2.56 -15.20 -4.30
C ALA A 19 3.90 -14.95 -3.60
N ARG A 20 4.86 -15.88 -3.70
CA ARG A 20 6.20 -15.71 -3.12
C ARG A 20 6.98 -14.59 -3.80
N VAL A 21 6.91 -14.51 -5.13
CA VAL A 21 7.53 -13.42 -5.89
C VAL A 21 6.89 -12.08 -5.53
N LEU A 22 5.57 -12.04 -5.40
CA LEU A 22 4.84 -10.84 -4.99
C LEU A 22 5.19 -10.45 -3.55
N GLU A 23 5.26 -11.39 -2.62
CA GLU A 23 5.68 -11.15 -1.24
C GLU A 23 7.10 -10.60 -1.17
N HIS A 24 8.02 -11.14 -1.97
CA HIS A 24 9.39 -10.65 -2.07
C HIS A 24 9.43 -9.24 -2.65
N LEU A 25 8.69 -8.97 -3.74
CA LEU A 25 8.56 -7.63 -4.30
C LEU A 25 7.93 -6.65 -3.31
N LEU A 26 6.96 -7.08 -2.50
CA LEU A 26 6.32 -6.26 -1.47
C LEU A 26 7.22 -6.02 -0.25
N ARG A 27 8.11 -6.97 0.08
CA ARG A 27 9.09 -6.82 1.16
C ARG A 27 10.27 -5.96 0.75
N ASP A 28 10.79 -6.15 -0.47
CA ASP A 28 12.00 -5.51 -0.94
C ASP A 28 11.73 -4.12 -1.54
N ALA A 29 10.59 -3.94 -2.20
CA ALA A 29 10.15 -2.60 -2.55
C ALA A 29 9.53 -1.93 -1.31
N PRO A 30 9.79 -0.63 -1.06
CA PRO A 30 9.07 0.15 -0.06
C PRO A 30 7.61 0.45 -0.51
N PHE A 31 6.88 -0.59 -0.88
CA PHE A 31 5.54 -0.58 -1.43
C PHE A 31 4.58 -0.85 -0.25
N PRO A 32 3.90 0.16 0.35
CA PRO A 32 3.29 1.33 -0.27
C PRO A 32 3.47 2.58 0.61
N ARG A 33 4.62 2.85 1.24
CA ARG A 33 4.74 4.09 2.04
C ARG A 33 4.53 5.33 1.16
N ARG A 34 5.09 5.31 -0.06
CA ARG A 34 4.87 6.34 -1.08
C ARG A 34 3.44 6.33 -1.63
N MET A 35 2.87 5.15 -1.87
CA MET A 35 1.49 5.05 -2.37
C MET A 35 0.45 5.44 -1.30
N ARG A 36 0.69 5.09 -0.03
CA ARG A 36 -0.05 5.57 1.14
C ARG A 36 0.11 7.08 1.29
N PHE A 37 1.29 7.64 1.06
CA PHE A 37 1.48 9.08 1.02
C PHE A 37 0.71 9.74 -0.13
N LEU A 38 0.74 9.16 -1.33
CA LEU A 38 -0.03 9.65 -2.48
C LEU A 38 -1.53 9.52 -2.26
N MET A 39 -1.99 8.43 -1.66
CA MET A 39 -3.39 8.17 -1.32
C MET A 39 -3.87 9.13 -0.23
N LEU A 40 -3.09 9.33 0.83
CA LEU A 40 -3.35 10.34 1.86
C LEU A 40 -3.33 11.77 1.28
N ARG A 41 -2.42 12.09 0.35
CA ARG A 41 -2.38 13.40 -0.33
C ARG A 41 -3.58 13.61 -1.25
N SER A 42 -4.12 12.55 -1.84
CA SER A 42 -5.32 12.60 -2.66
C SER A 42 -6.61 12.68 -1.85
N LEU A 43 -6.55 12.46 -0.53
CA LEU A 43 -7.72 12.65 0.32
C LEU A 43 -8.01 14.15 0.45
N PRO A 44 -9.25 14.61 0.19
CA PRO A 44 -9.65 16.01 0.31
C PRO A 44 -9.60 16.53 1.76
N PHE A 45 -9.27 15.68 2.73
CA PHE A 45 -9.11 16.01 4.15
C PHE A 45 -7.67 16.31 4.58
N ALA A 46 -6.65 15.99 3.75
CA ALA A 46 -5.25 16.26 4.09
C ALA A 46 -4.83 17.72 3.85
N SER A 47 -5.69 18.50 3.19
CA SER A 47 -5.49 19.92 2.90
C SER A 47 -6.08 20.86 3.95
N LEU A 48 -6.33 20.39 5.18
CA LEU A 48 -6.50 21.31 6.30
C LEU A 48 -5.10 21.71 6.77
N PRO A 49 -4.60 22.93 6.48
CA PRO A 49 -3.46 23.45 7.21
C PRO A 49 -3.91 23.52 8.66
N LEU A 50 -3.49 22.53 9.46
CA LEU A 50 -3.68 22.58 10.90
C LEU A 50 -3.02 23.90 11.34
N PRO A 51 -3.77 24.86 11.94
CA PRO A 51 -3.15 26.06 12.44
C PRO A 51 -2.11 25.61 13.46
N LEU A 52 -0.83 25.74 13.09
CA LEU A 52 0.25 25.60 14.06
C LEU A 52 -0.11 26.54 15.20
N PRO A 53 -0.16 26.09 16.47
CA PRO A 53 -0.28 27.01 17.57
C PRO A 53 0.98 27.88 17.50
N LEU A 54 0.80 29.12 17.03
CA LEU A 54 1.82 30.14 17.07
C LEU A 54 2.32 30.19 18.52
N PRO A 55 3.65 30.11 18.76
CA PRO A 55 4.16 30.23 20.11
C PRO A 55 3.67 31.57 20.64
N ALA A 56 2.82 31.52 21.67
CA ALA A 56 2.25 32.70 22.29
C ALA A 56 3.42 33.62 22.63
N ALA A 57 3.51 34.72 21.87
CA ALA A 57 4.52 35.72 22.07
C ALA A 57 4.40 36.16 23.52
N ARG A 58 5.45 35.83 24.27
CA ARG A 58 5.78 36.35 25.59
C ARG A 58 5.54 37.87 25.58
N THR A 59 4.39 38.31 26.08
CA THR A 59 4.17 39.70 26.44
C THR A 59 4.17 39.84 27.95
N ARG A 60 5.14 40.64 28.33
CA ARG A 60 5.56 41.13 29.64
C ARG A 60 4.46 41.87 30.37
#